data_AF-E8PLL9-F1
#
_entry.id   AF-E8PLL9-F1
#
_cell.length_a   1.000
_cell.length_b   1.000
_cell.length_c   1.000
_cell.angle_alpha   90.00
_cell.angle_beta   90.00
_cell.angle_gamma   90.00
#
_symmetry.space_group_name_H-M   'P 1'
#
loop_
_entity.id
_entity.type
_entity.pdbx_description
1 polymer ?
#
loop_
_entity_poly.entity_id
_entity_poly.type
_entity_poly.pdbx_seq_one_letter_code
_entity_poly.pdbx_strand_id
1 'polypeptide(L)'
;MTFYVLHLDLLPTYHRPMTPDDFPIPRSQTGALGLILRAVARGGYAWHSVQTAPEERILVALGKLHEKHRILINRMGRHARREAGLPVAYLVLGPEPREGRWPLVLLSTQRLEGENMHRVTDPHRPLTWPAWRAGEWRPTYVLRRDPDRRKWTWYLGDDFYRELLEEALHWTQKGDWPRVVAHLRMIGTLPLFHGVWEQAHEIRRRVQRLWGDRHLRDPGGQWKAPPWRKVLEEWPGRPFSINVRIWRDEPPRTVGEWLEINKGGSR
;
A
#
# COMPACT_ATOMS: atom_id res chain seq x y z
N MET A 1 -12.17 17.09 6.26
CA MET A 1 -11.66 16.25 5.16
C MET A 1 -12.84 15.51 4.57
N THR A 2 -13.37 16.01 3.45
CA THR A 2 -14.60 15.48 2.83
C THR A 2 -14.25 14.23 2.05
N PHE A 3 -14.80 13.08 2.45
CA PHE A 3 -14.58 11.80 1.78
C PHE A 3 -15.58 11.64 0.63
N TYR A 4 -15.15 11.87 -0.60
CA TYR A 4 -15.93 11.46 -1.76
C TYR A 4 -15.83 9.95 -1.94
N VAL A 5 -16.92 9.24 -1.65
CA VAL A 5 -17.11 7.85 -2.09
C VAL A 5 -17.43 7.91 -3.58
N LEU A 6 -16.39 7.96 -4.43
CA LEU A 6 -16.59 7.75 -5.85
C LEU A 6 -16.75 6.24 -6.09
N HIS A 7 -18.01 5.86 -6.34
CA HIS A 7 -18.34 4.65 -7.07
C HIS A 7 -17.61 4.65 -8.42
N LEU A 8 -17.49 3.47 -9.02
CA LEU A 8 -16.79 3.26 -10.28
C LEU A 8 -17.69 3.73 -11.45
N ASP A 9 -18.29 4.93 -11.31
CA ASP A 9 -19.36 5.47 -12.16
C ASP A 9 -18.86 6.58 -13.09
N LEU A 10 -17.54 6.71 -13.25
CA LEU A 10 -16.91 7.61 -14.23
C LEU A 10 -15.84 6.87 -15.04
N LEU A 11 -16.15 5.65 -15.48
CA LEU A 11 -15.70 5.30 -16.83
C LEU A 11 -16.69 6.01 -17.75
N PRO A 12 -16.24 6.90 -18.65
CA PRO A 12 -17.15 7.42 -19.65
C PRO A 12 -17.76 6.22 -20.36
N THR A 13 -19.08 6.26 -20.56
CA THR A 13 -19.84 5.36 -21.45
C THR A 13 -19.41 5.51 -22.92
N TYR A 14 -18.20 6.01 -23.18
CA TYR A 14 -17.63 6.19 -24.50
C TYR A 14 -16.97 4.90 -24.99
N HIS A 15 -17.38 4.49 -26.19
CA HIS A 15 -16.95 3.34 -26.98
C HIS A 15 -15.46 3.26 -27.34
N ARG A 16 -14.56 4.03 -26.72
CA ARG A 16 -13.12 3.90 -27.01
C ARG A 16 -12.54 2.70 -26.24
N PRO A 17 -11.87 1.74 -26.91
CA PRO A 17 -11.11 0.71 -26.24
C PRO A 17 -10.03 1.36 -25.35
N MET A 18 -9.95 0.98 -24.08
CA MET A 18 -8.88 1.46 -23.20
C MET A 18 -7.52 1.02 -23.75
N THR A 19 -6.60 1.96 -23.88
CA THR A 19 -5.21 1.68 -24.27
C THR A 19 -4.31 1.56 -23.03
N PRO A 20 -3.08 1.03 -23.16
CA PRO A 20 -2.11 1.02 -22.07
C PRO A 20 -1.88 2.39 -21.40
N ASP A 21 -1.97 3.48 -22.16
CA ASP A 21 -1.83 4.85 -21.64
C ASP A 21 -2.94 5.24 -20.66
N ASP A 22 -4.15 4.70 -20.84
CA ASP A 22 -5.30 4.95 -19.97
C ASP A 22 -5.20 4.20 -18.63
N PHE A 23 -4.13 3.43 -18.39
CA PHE A 23 -4.00 2.63 -17.18
C PHE A 23 -3.94 3.52 -15.93
N PRO A 24 -4.82 3.32 -14.93
CA PRO A 24 -4.95 4.26 -13.82
C PRO A 24 -3.83 4.08 -12.78
N ILE A 25 -3.36 5.21 -12.21
CA ILE A 25 -2.33 5.26 -11.18
C ILE A 25 -2.96 5.61 -9.82
N PRO A 26 -2.71 4.83 -8.75
CA PRO A 26 -3.16 5.19 -7.40
C PRO A 26 -2.46 6.47 -6.88
N ARG A 27 -3.10 7.26 -5.99
CA ARG A 27 -2.44 8.47 -5.43
C ARG A 27 -1.19 8.20 -4.65
N SER A 28 -1.21 7.11 -3.91
CA SER A 28 -0.30 6.87 -2.81
C SER A 28 -0.16 5.38 -2.57
N GLN A 29 0.82 5.02 -1.74
CA GLN A 29 1.00 3.65 -1.25
C GLN A 29 -0.28 3.14 -0.57
N THR A 30 -0.96 3.96 0.22
CA THR A 30 -2.25 3.63 0.83
C THR A 30 -3.32 3.31 -0.21
N GLY A 31 -3.38 4.08 -1.31
CA GLY A 31 -4.29 3.82 -2.41
C GLY A 31 -4.03 2.47 -3.11
N ALA A 32 -2.77 2.18 -3.43
CA ALA A 32 -2.37 0.92 -4.06
C ALA A 32 -2.71 -0.28 -3.16
N LEU A 33 -2.30 -0.22 -1.88
CA LEU A 33 -2.60 -1.25 -0.88
C LEU A 33 -4.11 -1.47 -0.70
N GLY A 34 -4.91 -0.39 -0.73
CA GLY A 34 -6.38 -0.48 -0.65
C GLY A 34 -7.01 -1.19 -1.84
N LEU A 35 -6.54 -0.92 -3.06
CA LEU A 35 -7.00 -1.60 -4.29
C LEU A 35 -6.70 -3.09 -4.25
N ILE A 36 -5.46 -3.45 -3.87
CA ILE A 36 -5.02 -4.84 -3.74
C ILE A 36 -5.85 -5.56 -2.68
N LEU A 37 -5.99 -4.97 -1.48
CA LEU A 37 -6.76 -5.56 -0.39
C LEU A 37 -8.21 -5.80 -0.79
N ARG A 38 -8.84 -4.83 -1.47
CA ARG A 38 -10.21 -4.98 -1.96
C ARG A 38 -10.33 -6.11 -3.00
N ALA A 39 -9.39 -6.20 -3.93
CA ALA A 39 -9.37 -7.27 -4.92
C ALA A 39 -9.30 -8.65 -4.24
N VAL A 40 -8.36 -8.84 -3.31
CA VAL A 40 -8.23 -10.12 -2.59
C VAL A 40 -9.45 -10.41 -1.72
N ALA A 41 -9.85 -9.47 -0.86
CA ALA A 41 -10.82 -9.74 0.19
C ALA A 41 -12.29 -9.78 -0.27
N ARG A 42 -12.61 -9.11 -1.39
CA ARG A 42 -13.98 -9.05 -1.93
C ARG A 42 -14.10 -9.46 -3.39
N GLY A 43 -13.02 -9.38 -4.14
CA GLY A 43 -13.02 -9.67 -5.58
C GLY A 43 -12.70 -11.13 -5.93
N GLY A 44 -12.35 -11.97 -4.95
CA GLY A 44 -12.01 -13.38 -5.17
C GLY A 44 -10.68 -13.60 -5.87
N TYR A 45 -9.81 -12.59 -5.93
CA TYR A 45 -8.49 -12.70 -6.55
C TYR A 45 -7.53 -13.43 -5.59
N ALA A 46 -7.41 -14.74 -5.79
CA ALA A 46 -6.68 -15.64 -4.89
C ALA A 46 -5.23 -15.90 -5.32
N TRP A 47 -4.82 -15.44 -6.50
CA TRP A 47 -3.48 -15.62 -7.05
C TRP A 47 -2.79 -14.27 -7.26
N HIS A 48 -1.49 -14.20 -6.99
CA HIS A 48 -0.70 -12.98 -7.13
C HIS A 48 0.68 -13.23 -7.76
N SER A 49 1.20 -12.23 -8.46
CA SER A 49 2.60 -12.10 -8.89
C SER A 49 3.02 -10.64 -8.72
N VAL A 50 4.06 -10.40 -7.93
CA VAL A 50 4.60 -9.07 -7.65
C VAL A 50 5.92 -8.92 -8.40
N GLN A 51 6.06 -7.83 -9.15
CA GLN A 51 7.22 -7.60 -10.00
C GLN A 51 7.47 -6.10 -10.18
N THR A 52 8.61 -5.76 -10.78
CA THR A 52 8.93 -4.40 -11.19
C THR A 52 9.13 -4.35 -12.70
N ALA A 53 8.70 -3.25 -13.33
CA ALA A 53 8.93 -2.99 -14.74
C ALA A 53 9.83 -1.76 -14.91
N PRO A 54 10.74 -1.74 -15.90
CA PRO A 54 11.38 -0.49 -16.30
C PRO A 54 10.33 0.54 -16.69
N GLU A 55 10.48 1.77 -16.19
CA GLU A 55 9.58 2.89 -16.47
C GLU A 55 9.44 3.14 -17.98
N GLU A 56 10.56 3.18 -18.69
CA GLU A 56 10.62 3.37 -20.15
C GLU A 56 9.87 2.29 -20.96
N ARG A 57 9.62 1.11 -20.35
CA ARG A 57 8.94 -0.03 -20.98
C ARG A 57 7.54 -0.27 -20.42
N ILE A 58 7.02 0.61 -19.56
CA ILE A 58 5.77 0.35 -18.84
C ILE A 58 4.59 0.18 -19.80
N LEU A 59 4.46 1.02 -20.83
CA LEU A 59 3.37 0.91 -21.82
C LEU A 59 3.43 -0.41 -22.59
N VAL A 60 4.64 -0.84 -22.98
CA VAL A 60 4.85 -2.13 -23.67
C VAL A 60 4.48 -3.29 -22.75
N ALA A 61 4.88 -3.23 -21.47
CA ALA A 61 4.52 -4.27 -20.49
C ALA A 61 3.00 -4.35 -20.28
N LEU A 62 2.33 -3.21 -20.16
CA LEU A 62 0.88 -3.12 -20.05
C LEU A 62 0.17 -3.65 -21.30
N GLY A 63 0.66 -3.34 -22.49
CA GLY A 63 0.16 -3.86 -23.76
C GLY A 63 0.23 -5.39 -23.81
N LYS A 64 1.40 -5.98 -23.51
CA LYS A 64 1.57 -7.44 -23.46
C LYS A 64 0.67 -8.12 -22.44
N LEU A 65 0.55 -7.55 -21.24
CA LEU A 65 -0.37 -8.07 -20.21
C LEU A 65 -1.83 -7.93 -20.64
N HIS A 66 -2.18 -6.88 -21.38
CA HIS A 66 -3.53 -6.73 -21.92
C HIS A 66 -3.83 -7.74 -23.01
N GLU A 67 -2.91 -7.97 -23.95
CA GLU A 67 -3.07 -8.97 -25.01
C GLU A 67 -3.26 -10.38 -24.42
N LYS A 68 -2.41 -10.76 -23.46
CA LYS A 68 -2.39 -12.08 -22.87
C LYS A 68 -3.53 -12.32 -21.87
N HIS A 69 -3.76 -11.37 -20.96
CA HIS A 69 -4.63 -11.55 -19.79
C HIS A 69 -5.80 -10.56 -19.71
N ARG A 70 -5.92 -9.65 -20.68
CA ARG A 70 -7.04 -8.72 -20.80
C ARG A 70 -7.21 -7.82 -19.56
N ILE A 71 -6.12 -7.28 -19.02
CA ILE A 71 -6.10 -6.46 -17.79
C ILE A 71 -6.90 -5.13 -17.88
N LEU A 72 -7.22 -4.66 -19.09
CA LEU A 72 -8.00 -3.43 -19.36
C LEU A 72 -9.44 -3.75 -19.79
N ILE A 73 -10.01 -4.88 -19.39
CA ILE A 73 -11.43 -5.14 -19.68
C ILE A 73 -12.35 -4.38 -18.73
N ASN A 74 -13.48 -3.93 -19.27
CA ASN A 74 -14.50 -3.24 -18.51
C ASN A 74 -15.23 -4.19 -17.52
N ARG A 75 -16.13 -3.64 -16.71
CA ARG A 75 -16.86 -4.41 -15.69
C ARG A 75 -17.70 -5.55 -16.28
N MET A 76 -18.38 -5.31 -17.39
CA MET A 76 -19.20 -6.32 -18.07
C MET A 76 -18.34 -7.47 -18.61
N GLY A 77 -17.21 -7.17 -19.25
CA GLY A 77 -16.25 -8.17 -19.70
C GLY A 77 -15.67 -9.00 -18.56
N ARG A 78 -15.37 -8.37 -17.41
CA ARG A 78 -14.99 -9.13 -16.19
C ARG A 78 -16.10 -10.06 -15.72
N HIS A 79 -17.35 -9.60 -15.75
CA HIS A 79 -18.50 -10.41 -15.35
C HIS A 79 -18.68 -11.63 -16.25
N ALA A 80 -18.77 -11.39 -17.57
CA ALA A 80 -18.93 -12.45 -18.57
C ALA A 80 -17.81 -13.50 -18.48
N ARG A 81 -16.55 -13.08 -18.26
CA ARG A 81 -15.44 -14.02 -18.04
C ARG A 81 -15.62 -14.87 -16.78
N ARG A 82 -16.09 -14.28 -15.67
CA ARG A 82 -16.37 -15.04 -14.44
C ARG A 82 -17.50 -16.05 -14.64
N GLU A 83 -18.57 -15.66 -15.33
CA GLU A 83 -19.68 -16.56 -15.66
C GLU A 83 -19.22 -17.72 -16.54
N ALA A 84 -18.32 -17.45 -17.49
CA ALA A 84 -17.69 -18.46 -18.33
C ALA A 84 -16.61 -19.30 -17.62
N GLY A 85 -16.39 -19.11 -16.31
CA GLY A 85 -15.37 -19.83 -15.55
C GLY A 85 -13.93 -19.49 -15.94
N LEU A 86 -13.70 -18.40 -16.69
CA LEU A 86 -12.39 -17.99 -17.18
C LEU A 86 -11.63 -17.15 -16.13
N PRO A 87 -10.29 -17.20 -16.13
CA PRO A 87 -9.48 -16.33 -15.27
C PRO A 87 -9.75 -14.85 -15.55
N VAL A 88 -9.85 -14.06 -14.47
CA VAL A 88 -9.95 -12.60 -14.54
C VAL A 88 -8.72 -12.01 -13.87
N ALA A 89 -7.93 -11.28 -14.66
CA ALA A 89 -6.76 -10.57 -14.19
C ALA A 89 -7.11 -9.15 -13.69
N TYR A 90 -6.36 -8.68 -12.71
CA TYR A 90 -6.42 -7.33 -12.18
C TYR A 90 -5.01 -6.86 -11.82
N LEU A 91 -4.56 -5.80 -12.47
CA LEU A 91 -3.25 -5.21 -12.26
C LEU A 91 -3.37 -3.98 -11.35
N VAL A 92 -2.41 -3.81 -10.43
CA VAL A 92 -2.24 -2.57 -9.66
C VAL A 92 -0.79 -2.10 -9.83
N LEU A 93 -0.61 -0.86 -10.24
CA LEU A 93 0.69 -0.19 -10.27
C LEU A 93 0.97 0.53 -8.94
N GLY A 94 2.25 0.72 -8.65
CA GLY A 94 2.68 1.70 -7.65
C GLY A 94 2.26 3.12 -8.01
N PRO A 95 2.21 4.03 -7.04
CA PRO A 95 1.80 5.40 -7.27
C PRO A 95 2.78 6.20 -8.16
N GLU A 96 4.04 5.78 -8.20
CA GLU A 96 5.08 6.38 -9.03
C GLU A 96 6.28 5.42 -9.14
N PRO A 97 7.07 5.51 -10.22
CA PRO A 97 8.36 4.84 -10.33
C PRO A 97 9.43 5.56 -9.48
N ARG A 98 10.46 4.82 -9.09
CA ARG A 98 11.68 5.33 -8.43
C ARG A 98 12.87 4.59 -9.02
N GLU A 99 13.95 5.32 -9.31
CA GLU A 99 15.14 4.81 -10.00
C GLU A 99 14.79 4.05 -11.30
N GLY A 100 13.89 4.62 -12.11
CA GLY A 100 13.44 4.05 -13.39
C GLY A 100 12.70 2.71 -13.27
N ARG A 101 12.24 2.32 -12.08
CA ARG A 101 11.50 1.06 -11.84
C ARG A 101 10.14 1.34 -11.24
N TRP A 102 9.12 0.71 -11.81
CA TRP A 102 7.74 0.79 -11.38
C TRP A 102 7.29 -0.53 -10.74
N PRO A 103 6.94 -0.56 -9.45
CA PRO A 103 6.38 -1.76 -8.84
C PRO A 103 4.96 -2.01 -9.33
N LEU A 104 4.62 -3.28 -9.52
CA LEU A 104 3.28 -3.69 -9.91
C LEU A 104 2.93 -5.07 -9.33
N VAL A 105 1.63 -5.33 -9.17
CA VAL A 105 1.11 -6.64 -8.81
C VAL A 105 0.03 -7.07 -9.77
N LEU A 106 0.20 -8.25 -10.34
CA LEU A 106 -0.81 -8.95 -11.12
C LEU A 106 -1.58 -9.90 -10.20
N LEU A 107 -2.87 -9.65 -10.05
CA LEU A 107 -3.80 -10.47 -9.31
C LEU A 107 -4.70 -11.24 -10.27
N SER A 108 -5.12 -12.45 -9.88
CA SER A 108 -6.08 -13.22 -10.66
C SER A 108 -6.99 -14.09 -9.80
N THR A 109 -8.20 -14.36 -10.30
CA THR A 109 -9.13 -15.32 -9.69
C THR A 109 -8.64 -16.77 -9.80
N GLN A 110 -7.84 -17.07 -10.83
CA GLN A 110 -7.22 -18.38 -11.09
C GLN A 110 -5.76 -18.19 -11.51
N ARG A 111 -4.94 -19.25 -11.46
CA ARG A 111 -3.55 -19.16 -11.93
C ARG A 111 -3.52 -18.80 -13.41
N LEU A 112 -2.80 -17.74 -13.76
CA LEU A 112 -2.60 -17.33 -15.15
C LEU A 112 -1.44 -18.10 -15.76
N GLU A 113 -1.62 -18.56 -16.99
CA GLU A 113 -0.61 -19.32 -17.71
C GLU A 113 0.61 -18.45 -18.05
N GLY A 114 1.81 -19.03 -17.89
CA GLY A 114 3.08 -18.34 -18.12
C GLY A 114 3.38 -17.19 -17.16
N GLU A 115 2.63 -17.05 -16.07
CA GLU A 115 2.93 -16.11 -14.98
C GLU A 115 3.37 -16.88 -13.74
N ASN A 116 4.40 -16.39 -13.05
CA ASN A 116 4.86 -16.98 -11.80
C ASN A 116 3.95 -16.56 -10.63
N MET A 117 2.75 -17.14 -10.58
CA MET A 117 1.74 -16.80 -9.58
C MET A 117 1.78 -17.72 -8.37
N HIS A 118 1.56 -17.13 -7.20
CA HIS A 118 1.40 -17.83 -5.93
C HIS A 118 0.00 -17.59 -5.36
N ARG A 119 -0.48 -18.52 -4.53
CA ARG A 119 -1.74 -18.29 -3.80
C ARG A 119 -1.51 -17.25 -2.72
N VAL A 120 -2.48 -16.35 -2.53
CA VAL A 120 -2.41 -15.34 -1.46
C VAL A 120 -2.42 -15.97 -0.06
N THR A 121 -2.93 -17.20 0.05
CA THR A 121 -2.93 -18.00 1.28
C THR A 121 -1.66 -18.82 1.50
N ASP A 122 -0.70 -18.79 0.57
CA ASP A 122 0.57 -19.51 0.71
C ASP A 122 1.44 -18.83 1.78
N PRO A 123 1.73 -19.50 2.92
CA PRO A 123 2.52 -18.91 3.99
C PRO A 123 4.00 -18.73 3.62
N HIS A 124 4.52 -19.50 2.66
CA HIS A 124 5.91 -19.40 2.22
C HIS A 124 6.10 -18.32 1.15
N ARG A 125 5.01 -17.97 0.44
CA ARG A 125 5.00 -16.94 -0.60
C ARG A 125 3.81 -15.99 -0.42
N PRO A 126 3.74 -15.28 0.71
CA PRO A 126 2.65 -14.35 0.97
C PRO A 126 2.68 -13.21 -0.05
N LEU A 127 1.54 -12.55 -0.24
CA LEU A 127 1.49 -11.35 -1.06
C LEU A 127 2.19 -10.21 -0.32
N THR A 128 3.35 -9.80 -0.83
CA THR A 128 4.13 -8.67 -0.31
C THR A 128 4.02 -7.46 -1.24
N TRP A 129 3.99 -6.25 -0.68
CA TRP A 129 4.02 -5.02 -1.46
C TRP A 129 5.24 -4.17 -1.09
N PRO A 130 6.01 -3.68 -2.08
CA PRO A 130 7.22 -2.92 -1.81
C PRO A 130 6.93 -1.45 -1.48
N ALA A 131 7.84 -0.84 -0.73
CA ALA A 131 7.92 0.61 -0.56
C ALA A 131 9.36 1.06 -0.82
N TRP A 132 9.51 2.30 -1.29
CA TRP A 132 10.83 2.89 -1.52
C TRP A 132 11.45 3.26 -0.17
N ARG A 133 12.54 2.60 0.21
CA ARG A 133 13.22 2.80 1.49
C ARG A 133 14.72 2.60 1.30
N ALA A 134 15.53 3.47 1.91
CA ALA A 134 17.00 3.40 1.84
C ALA A 134 17.56 3.27 0.41
N GLY A 135 16.92 3.94 -0.57
CA GLY A 135 17.37 3.92 -1.97
C GLY A 135 16.98 2.68 -2.77
N GLU A 136 16.12 1.80 -2.25
CA GLU A 136 15.66 0.61 -2.98
C GLU A 136 14.18 0.27 -2.73
N TRP A 137 13.59 -0.49 -3.66
CA TRP A 137 12.25 -1.07 -3.49
C TRP A 137 12.32 -2.28 -2.56
N ARG A 138 11.97 -2.10 -1.28
CA ARG A 138 12.00 -3.19 -0.29
C ARG A 138 10.62 -3.78 -0.05
N PRO A 139 10.46 -5.11 0.06
CA PRO A 139 9.24 -5.72 0.58
C PRO A 139 8.93 -5.13 1.97
N THR A 140 7.83 -4.39 2.07
CA THR A 140 7.55 -3.55 3.25
C THR A 140 6.23 -3.94 3.90
N TYR A 141 5.24 -4.32 3.10
CA TYR A 141 3.93 -4.74 3.58
C TYR A 141 3.67 -6.19 3.21
N VAL A 142 3.00 -6.92 4.10
CA VAL A 142 2.60 -8.32 3.91
C VAL A 142 1.11 -8.43 4.14
N LEU A 143 0.40 -8.98 3.16
CA LEU A 143 -1.03 -9.22 3.26
C LEU A 143 -1.27 -10.55 3.99
N ARG A 144 -2.00 -10.50 5.11
CA ARG A 144 -2.31 -11.69 5.92
C ARG A 144 -3.77 -11.65 6.35
N ARG A 145 -4.30 -12.80 6.76
CA ARG A 145 -5.57 -12.82 7.50
C ARG A 145 -5.30 -12.47 8.95
N ASP A 146 -6.06 -11.50 9.44
CA ASP A 146 -6.15 -11.18 10.85
C ASP A 146 -6.59 -12.42 11.63
N PRO A 147 -5.82 -12.89 12.64
CA PRO A 147 -6.14 -14.10 13.38
C PRO A 147 -7.50 -14.05 14.07
N ASP A 148 -7.85 -12.90 14.67
CA ASP A 148 -9.03 -12.73 15.50
C ASP A 148 -10.29 -12.50 14.65
N ARG A 149 -10.18 -11.62 13.65
CA ARG A 149 -11.29 -11.17 12.80
C ARG A 149 -11.46 -12.03 11.56
N ARG A 150 -10.46 -12.88 11.24
CA ARG A 150 -10.38 -13.69 10.01
C ARG A 150 -10.52 -12.86 8.72
N LYS A 151 -10.22 -11.57 8.77
CA LYS A 151 -10.30 -10.63 7.64
C LYS A 151 -8.92 -10.37 7.09
N TRP A 152 -8.81 -10.23 5.78
CA TRP A 152 -7.56 -9.79 5.16
C TRP A 152 -7.22 -8.36 5.61
N THR A 153 -5.94 -8.13 5.92
CA THR A 153 -5.40 -6.81 6.21
C THR A 153 -3.90 -6.78 5.95
N TRP A 154 -3.34 -5.58 5.86
CA TRP A 154 -1.91 -5.38 5.72
C TRP A 154 -1.23 -5.33 7.07
N TYR A 155 -0.05 -5.92 7.13
CA TYR A 155 0.92 -5.80 8.21
C TYR A 155 2.22 -5.26 7.64
N LEU A 156 3.02 -4.62 8.48
CA LEU A 156 4.44 -4.40 8.20
C LEU A 156 5.14 -5.76 8.11
N GLY A 157 6.07 -5.91 7.18
CA GLY A 157 7.00 -7.02 7.16
C GLY A 157 7.82 -7.06 8.44
N ASP A 158 8.20 -8.25 8.90
CA ASP A 158 8.77 -8.45 10.23
C ASP A 158 10.08 -7.65 10.40
N ASP A 159 10.93 -7.62 9.37
CA ASP A 159 12.17 -6.84 9.36
C ASP A 159 11.90 -5.34 9.48
N PHE A 160 10.93 -4.81 8.74
CA PHE A 160 10.62 -3.38 8.79
C PHE A 160 9.95 -2.99 10.10
N TYR A 161 9.05 -3.82 10.61
CA TYR A 161 8.47 -3.62 11.94
C TYR A 161 9.56 -3.56 13.01
N ARG A 162 10.53 -4.49 12.96
CA ARG A 162 11.66 -4.51 13.89
C ARG A 162 12.52 -3.25 13.78
N GLU A 163 12.88 -2.85 12.56
CA GLU A 163 13.64 -1.61 12.29
C GLU A 163 12.96 -0.38 12.92
N LEU A 164 11.64 -0.21 12.68
CA LEU A 164 10.88 0.89 13.25
C LEU A 164 10.82 0.84 14.78
N LEU A 165 10.66 -0.35 15.36
CA LEU A 165 10.59 -0.54 16.80
C LEU A 165 11.94 -0.25 17.46
N GLU A 166 13.02 -0.81 16.93
CA GLU A 166 14.38 -0.65 17.45
C GLU A 166 14.81 0.82 17.39
N GLU A 167 14.54 1.52 16.30
CA GLU A 167 14.83 2.96 16.19
C GLU A 167 14.03 3.78 17.22
N ALA A 168 12.74 3.48 17.39
CA ALA A 168 11.89 4.15 18.36
C ALA A 168 12.42 3.97 19.80
N LEU A 169 12.80 2.73 20.15
CA LEU A 169 13.35 2.40 21.47
C LEU A 169 14.74 3.02 21.65
N HIS A 170 15.59 3.01 20.63
CA HIS A 170 16.93 3.59 20.67
C HIS A 170 16.90 5.08 21.03
N TRP A 171 16.08 5.88 20.33
CA TRP A 171 15.96 7.31 20.61
C TRP A 171 15.33 7.58 21.99
N THR A 172 14.37 6.73 22.40
CA THR A 172 13.75 6.81 23.72
C THR A 172 14.76 6.52 24.85
N GLN A 173 15.63 5.51 24.68
CA GLN A 173 16.69 5.18 25.62
C GLN A 173 17.73 6.31 25.73
N LYS A 174 18.11 6.91 24.60
CA LYS A 174 19.00 8.08 24.58
C LYS A 174 18.39 9.34 25.16
N GLY A 175 17.05 9.41 25.24
CA GLY A 175 16.34 10.62 25.65
C GLY A 175 16.34 11.71 24.57
N ASP A 176 16.56 11.33 23.30
CA ASP A 176 16.50 12.24 22.16
C ASP A 176 15.04 12.44 21.73
N TRP A 177 14.33 13.31 22.46
CA TRP A 177 12.90 13.54 22.26
C TRP A 177 12.52 14.11 20.89
N PRO A 178 13.27 15.04 20.29
CA PRO A 178 13.01 15.49 18.92
C PRO A 178 12.99 14.32 17.93
N ARG A 179 13.96 13.39 18.02
CA ARG A 179 13.98 12.21 17.15
C ARG A 179 12.84 11.25 17.42
N VAL A 180 12.48 11.01 18.69
CA VAL A 180 11.29 10.19 19.03
C VAL A 180 10.02 10.78 18.42
N VAL A 181 9.81 12.10 18.54
CA VAL A 181 8.64 12.80 18.00
C VAL A 181 8.61 12.70 16.47
N ALA A 182 9.73 12.95 15.80
CA ALA A 182 9.84 12.85 14.34
C ALA A 182 9.54 11.42 13.86
N HIS A 183 10.10 10.41 14.53
CA HIS A 183 9.90 9.00 14.21
C HIS A 183 8.45 8.55 14.40
N LEU A 184 7.84 8.92 15.54
CA LEU A 184 6.43 8.62 15.79
C LEU A 184 5.52 9.30 14.75
N ARG A 185 5.79 10.57 14.38
CA ARG A 185 5.04 11.24 13.31
C ARG A 185 5.13 10.47 12.00
N MET A 186 6.32 10.01 11.60
CA MET A 186 6.51 9.19 10.41
C MET A 186 5.73 7.87 10.48
N ILE A 187 5.76 7.17 11.63
CA ILE A 187 4.94 5.97 11.82
C ILE A 187 3.43 6.28 11.66
N GLY A 188 2.99 7.45 12.13
CA GLY A 188 1.62 7.93 11.98
C GLY A 188 1.18 8.20 10.53
N THR A 189 2.11 8.35 9.58
CA THR A 189 1.80 8.54 8.15
C THR A 189 1.77 7.25 7.34
N LEU A 190 2.07 6.10 7.97
CA LEU A 190 2.04 4.80 7.30
C LEU A 190 0.63 4.47 6.78
N PRO A 191 0.50 3.54 5.82
CA PRO A 191 -0.78 2.96 5.44
C PRO A 191 -1.40 2.12 6.57
N LEU A 192 -2.01 2.80 7.55
CA LEU A 192 -2.54 2.24 8.81
C LEU A 192 -3.82 1.42 8.60
N PHE A 193 -3.82 0.46 7.68
CA PHE A 193 -4.76 -0.66 7.70
C PHE A 193 -4.61 -1.43 9.01
N HIS A 194 -5.59 -2.26 9.35
CA HIS A 194 -5.74 -2.77 10.71
C HIS A 194 -4.46 -3.40 11.31
N GLY A 195 -3.73 -4.25 10.58
CA GLY A 195 -2.52 -4.88 11.12
C GLY A 195 -1.37 -3.90 11.31
N VAL A 196 -1.11 -3.04 10.31
CA VAL A 196 -0.14 -1.93 10.43
C VAL A 196 -0.51 -0.98 11.58
N TRP A 197 -1.80 -0.69 11.75
CA TRP A 197 -2.30 0.17 12.82
C TRP A 197 -2.05 -0.41 14.22
N GLU A 198 -2.23 -1.73 14.38
CA GLU A 198 -1.92 -2.43 15.64
C GLU A 198 -0.43 -2.43 15.94
N GLN A 199 0.40 -2.75 14.94
CA GLN A 199 1.86 -2.72 15.07
C GLN A 199 2.36 -1.30 15.41
N ALA A 200 1.83 -0.26 14.77
CA ALA A 200 2.15 1.13 15.08
C ALA A 200 1.73 1.51 16.51
N HIS A 201 0.56 1.06 16.96
CA HIS A 201 0.10 1.25 18.34
C HIS A 201 0.95 0.48 19.35
N GLU A 202 1.46 -0.69 18.98
CA GLU A 202 2.38 -1.44 19.82
C GLU A 202 3.70 -0.71 20.01
N ILE A 203 4.33 -0.21 18.93
CA ILE A 203 5.56 0.60 19.01
C ILE A 203 5.33 1.79 19.96
N ARG A 204 4.23 2.52 19.76
CA ARG A 204 3.83 3.64 20.62
C ARG A 204 3.70 3.24 22.09
N ARG A 205 3.02 2.13 22.39
CA ARG A 205 2.85 1.62 23.77
C ARG A 205 4.20 1.26 24.40
N ARG A 206 5.13 0.68 23.63
CA ARG A 206 6.47 0.32 24.12
C ARG A 206 7.32 1.56 24.42
N VAL A 207 7.27 2.59 23.57
CA VAL A 207 7.89 3.90 23.82
C VAL A 207 7.33 4.56 25.09
N GLN A 208 6.00 4.58 25.23
CA GLN A 208 5.33 5.14 26.42
C GLN A 208 5.75 4.43 27.71
N ARG A 209 5.80 3.09 27.70
CA ARG A 209 6.23 2.30 28.85
C ARG A 209 7.67 2.62 29.23
N LEU A 210 8.58 2.59 28.27
CA LEU A 210 10.00 2.87 28.51
C LEU A 210 10.23 4.30 29.04
N TRP A 211 9.46 5.28 28.55
CA TRP A 211 9.50 6.64 29.09
C TRP A 211 8.99 6.72 30.52
N GLY A 212 7.86 6.06 30.82
CA GLY A 212 7.28 6.00 32.15
C GLY A 212 8.27 5.39 33.15
N ASP A 213 8.89 4.26 32.79
CA ASP A 213 9.92 3.61 33.62
C ASP A 213 11.11 4.53 33.92
N ARG A 214 11.48 5.41 32.97
CA ARG A 214 12.55 6.40 33.16
C ARG A 214 12.13 7.59 34.04
N HIS A 215 10.92 8.11 33.87
CA HIS A 215 10.47 9.36 34.51
C HIS A 215 9.78 9.14 35.86
N LEU A 216 9.25 7.94 36.12
CA LEU A 216 8.77 7.55 37.46
C LEU A 216 9.92 7.33 38.45
N ARG A 217 11.14 7.12 37.94
CA ARG A 217 12.37 6.99 38.75
C ARG A 217 13.07 8.34 39.01
N ASP A 218 12.57 9.44 38.45
CA ASP A 218 13.09 10.80 38.65
C ASP A 218 12.05 11.63 39.42
N PRO A 219 12.37 12.14 40.64
CA PRO A 219 11.47 12.98 41.44
C PRO A 219 10.94 14.22 40.69
N GLY A 220 11.70 14.77 39.72
CA GLY A 220 11.27 15.89 38.88
C GLY A 220 10.54 15.48 37.60
N GLY A 221 10.45 14.18 37.31
CA GLY A 221 9.88 13.61 36.09
C GLY A 221 8.37 13.35 36.16
N GLN A 222 7.81 13.15 37.36
CA GLN A 222 6.38 12.85 37.56
C GLN A 222 5.43 13.93 37.00
N TRP A 223 5.88 15.18 36.93
CA TRP A 223 5.07 16.33 36.51
C TRP A 223 5.31 16.79 35.07
N LYS A 224 6.20 16.12 34.31
CA LYS A 224 6.52 16.49 32.93
C LYS A 224 5.55 15.82 31.95
N ALA A 225 4.81 16.62 31.19
CA ALA A 225 4.04 16.10 30.07
C ALA A 225 4.98 15.43 29.04
N PRO A 226 4.60 14.29 28.45
CA PRO A 226 5.42 13.61 27.45
C PRO A 226 5.61 14.51 26.21
N PRO A 227 6.82 14.61 25.65
CA PRO A 227 7.12 15.53 24.55
C PRO A 227 6.38 15.20 23.24
N TRP A 228 5.84 13.98 23.13
CA TRP A 228 5.02 13.54 22.00
C TRP A 228 3.51 13.68 22.22
N ARG A 229 3.04 14.40 23.25
CA ARG A 229 1.60 14.56 23.52
C ARG A 229 0.81 15.01 22.28
N LYS A 230 1.29 16.02 21.55
CA LYS A 230 0.64 16.50 20.30
C LYS A 230 0.60 15.42 19.21
N VAL A 231 1.65 14.59 19.11
CA VAL A 231 1.67 13.46 18.17
C VAL A 231 0.59 12.43 18.51
N LEU A 232 0.27 12.25 19.79
CA LEU A 232 -0.83 11.37 20.23
C LEU A 232 -2.20 11.97 19.92
N GLU A 233 -2.35 13.29 20.09
CA GLU A 233 -3.59 14.02 19.76
C GLU A 233 -3.92 13.92 18.27
N GLU A 234 -2.90 13.95 17.41
CA GLU A 234 -3.03 13.79 15.95
C GLU A 234 -2.96 12.32 15.49
N TRP A 235 -2.74 11.36 16.40
CA TRP A 235 -2.56 9.96 16.04
C TRP A 235 -3.86 9.37 15.48
N PRO A 236 -3.81 8.59 14.39
CA PRO A 236 -5.01 7.98 13.85
C PRO A 236 -5.69 7.04 14.85
N GLY A 237 -6.83 7.47 15.39
CA GLY A 237 -7.58 6.73 16.40
C GLY A 237 -8.29 5.48 15.86
N ARG A 238 -8.37 5.32 14.53
CA ARG A 238 -8.99 4.17 13.88
C ARG A 238 -8.15 3.72 12.67
N PRO A 239 -8.11 2.41 12.37
CA PRO A 239 -7.45 1.92 11.18
C PRO A 239 -8.20 2.35 9.91
N PHE A 240 -7.47 2.42 8.79
CA PHE A 240 -8.04 2.62 7.47
C PHE A 240 -8.99 1.48 7.09
N SER A 241 -10.12 1.85 6.48
CA SER A 241 -11.09 0.87 5.98
C SER A 241 -10.60 0.24 4.67
N ILE A 242 -11.05 -0.98 4.39
CA ILE A 242 -10.87 -1.63 3.09
C ILE A 242 -11.47 -0.84 1.91
N ASN A 243 -12.39 0.09 2.19
CA ASN A 243 -13.02 0.92 1.17
C ASN A 243 -12.20 2.16 0.82
N VAL A 244 -11.05 2.38 1.48
CA VAL A 244 -10.15 3.48 1.13
C VAL A 244 -9.68 3.29 -0.32
N ARG A 245 -10.16 4.19 -1.17
CA ARG A 245 -9.74 4.35 -2.55
C ARG A 245 -9.27 5.78 -2.69
N ILE A 246 -8.04 5.95 -3.17
CA ILE A 246 -7.46 7.27 -3.33
C ILE A 246 -6.86 7.33 -4.74
N TRP A 247 -7.51 8.07 -5.64
CA TRP A 247 -7.15 8.26 -7.06
C TRP A 247 -6.83 9.71 -7.35
N ARG A 248 -5.68 10.07 -7.94
CA ARG A 248 -5.11 11.46 -8.00
C ARG A 248 -6.17 12.55 -8.35
N ASP A 249 -6.39 13.52 -7.44
CA ASP A 249 -7.28 14.67 -7.70
C ASP A 249 -6.60 15.60 -8.72
N GLU A 250 -5.30 15.78 -8.54
CA GLU A 250 -4.37 16.49 -9.43
C GLU A 250 -3.54 15.50 -10.27
N PRO A 251 -3.10 15.87 -11.48
CA PRO A 251 -2.40 14.96 -12.39
C PRO A 251 -1.08 14.42 -11.81
N PRO A 252 -0.57 13.27 -12.29
CA PRO A 252 -1.15 12.40 -13.33
C PRO A 252 -2.10 11.32 -12.77
N ARG A 253 -3.21 11.07 -13.46
CA ARG A 253 -4.20 10.04 -13.13
C ARG A 253 -3.95 8.73 -13.85
N THR A 254 -3.28 8.78 -15.00
CA THR A 254 -2.98 7.63 -15.86
C THR A 254 -1.49 7.55 -16.18
N VAL A 255 -1.04 6.39 -16.67
CA VAL A 255 0.34 6.18 -17.13
C VAL A 255 0.72 7.13 -18.26
N GLY A 256 -0.19 7.36 -19.22
CA GLY A 256 0.03 8.32 -20.30
C GLY A 256 0.26 9.73 -19.77
N GLU A 257 -0.62 10.22 -18.88
CA GLU A 257 -0.46 11.54 -18.26
C GLU A 257 0.86 11.65 -17.48
N TRP A 258 1.25 10.59 -16.78
CA TRP A 258 2.50 10.56 -16.01
C TRP A 258 3.71 10.72 -16.94
N LEU A 259 3.72 10.00 -18.06
CA LEU A 259 4.82 10.05 -19.03
C LEU A 259 4.91 11.42 -19.71
N GLU A 260 3.78 12.05 -20.05
CA GLU A 260 3.79 13.38 -20.67
C GLU A 260 4.32 14.46 -19.73
N ILE A 261 3.93 14.44 -18.44
CA ILE A 261 4.44 15.39 -17.45
C ILE A 261 5.96 15.24 -17.28
N ASN A 262 6.46 14.01 -17.18
CA ASN A 262 7.88 13.77 -16.94
C ASN A 262 8.77 13.93 -18.19
N LYS A 263 8.21 13.78 -19.40
CA LYS A 263 8.87 14.20 -20.65
C LYS A 263 9.05 15.72 -20.70
N GLY A 264 8.07 16.48 -20.20
CA GLY A 264 8.12 17.96 -20.16
C GLY A 264 9.07 18.54 -19.11
N GLY A 265 9.43 17.76 -18.07
CA GLY A 265 10.33 18.17 -16.98
C GLY A 265 11.82 17.90 -17.22
N SER A 266 12.19 17.33 -18.38
CA SER A 266 13.58 17.02 -18.76
C SER A 266 14.15 18.01 -19.79
N ARG A 267 13.83 19.31 -19.67
CA ARG A 267 14.48 20.39 -20.42
C ARG A 267 15.22 21.32 -19.47
#